data_AF-A0A4P9WTM8-F1
#
_entry.id   AF-A0A4P9WTM8-F1
#
_cell.length_a   1.000
_cell.length_b   1.000
_cell.length_c   1.000
_cell.angle_alpha   90.00
_cell.angle_beta   90.00
_cell.angle_gamma   90.00
#
_symmetry.space_group_name_H-M   'P 1'
#
loop_
_entity.id
_entity.type
_entity.pdbx_description
1 polymer ?
#
loop_
_entity_poly.entity_id
_entity_poly.type
_entity_poly.pdbx_seq_one_letter_code
_entity_poly.pdbx_strand_id
1 'polypeptide(L)'
;MKFLPRFKSCSPKEYLVITGFGIRTLKITKKAIVYPGQKCTVVDISANKYSFEIEVMSKELLTFTIPVVFILGPSLESEQLSRYCQLLLISDGRKKHNIYSTVREAIEGALRTIVAVFTLEYIIENLNDVRKLLLDDLEATWNSFGLILYSANMKTPIDKQGDDYISMFSRKKHQVERYHNKVKEIDLELQLKEHEAGTQRILADIQNAAELREIENSTLTRRKRIQLDLNTDMEKKRLENESKVNIAKSENEMKLTMVDADFYKNTKEVDAELYKVQKAAEASRIKADSQASSVKNILTIFGGNVDEYLKWKMLDENVHENIAKTNAIALQGLKPNINIWKTSSSFKSEPNSSGVTGLMDMFLQTSAQVIDRDGTLPTE
;
A
#
# COMPACT_ATOMS: atom_id res chain seq x y z
N MET A 1 71.99 -25.35 -102.70
CA MET A 1 70.82 -25.06 -101.84
C MET A 1 71.05 -23.71 -101.17
N LYS A 2 70.33 -22.64 -101.56
CA LYS A 2 70.52 -21.31 -100.95
C LYS A 2 69.89 -21.31 -99.55
N PHE A 3 70.73 -21.44 -98.54
CA PHE A 3 70.35 -21.31 -97.13
C PHE A 3 70.21 -19.82 -96.77
N LEU A 4 69.18 -19.17 -97.30
CA LEU A 4 68.89 -17.76 -96.98
C LEU A 4 68.22 -17.66 -95.60
N PRO A 5 68.63 -16.69 -94.76
CA PRO A 5 67.97 -16.44 -93.49
C PRO A 5 66.50 -16.04 -93.71
N ARG A 6 65.58 -16.59 -92.92
CA ARG A 6 64.13 -16.30 -93.03
C ARG A 6 63.68 -15.44 -91.86
N PHE A 7 63.07 -14.29 -92.15
CA PHE A 7 62.43 -13.45 -91.13
C PHE A 7 61.11 -14.08 -90.69
N LYS A 8 60.89 -14.18 -89.38
CA LYS A 8 59.63 -14.59 -88.77
C LYS A 8 59.20 -13.60 -87.70
N SER A 9 57.89 -13.38 -87.60
CA SER A 9 57.25 -12.55 -86.59
C SER A 9 56.06 -13.28 -85.97
N CYS A 10 55.87 -13.14 -84.67
CA CYS A 10 54.78 -13.73 -83.91
C CYS A 10 53.65 -12.75 -83.61
N SER A 11 52.46 -13.30 -83.31
CA SER A 11 51.30 -12.55 -82.81
C SER A 11 51.55 -12.03 -81.37
N PRO A 12 50.75 -11.07 -80.86
CA PRO A 12 50.94 -10.52 -79.51
C PRO A 12 50.92 -11.56 -78.38
N LYS A 13 50.21 -12.68 -78.56
CA LYS A 13 50.12 -13.78 -77.59
C LYS A 13 51.23 -14.83 -77.73
N GLU A 14 51.97 -14.80 -78.83
CA GLU A 14 52.94 -15.83 -79.17
C GLU A 14 54.38 -15.32 -79.05
N TYR A 15 55.32 -16.20 -78.77
CA TYR A 15 56.75 -15.93 -78.81
C TYR A 15 57.48 -16.93 -79.70
N LEU A 16 58.51 -16.44 -80.39
CA LEU A 16 59.44 -17.30 -81.14
C LEU A 16 60.49 -17.83 -80.19
N VAL A 17 60.57 -19.15 -80.15
CA VAL A 17 61.60 -19.92 -79.45
C VAL A 17 62.57 -20.43 -80.49
N ILE A 18 63.82 -19.96 -80.42
CA ILE A 18 64.88 -20.34 -81.35
C ILE A 18 65.94 -21.16 -80.62
N THR A 19 66.25 -22.31 -81.20
CA THR A 19 67.29 -23.25 -80.73
C THR A 19 68.18 -23.65 -81.90
N GLY A 20 69.37 -24.21 -81.63
CA GLY A 20 70.28 -24.69 -82.66
C GLY A 20 71.56 -23.85 -82.79
N PHE A 21 72.12 -23.80 -84.00
CA PHE A 21 73.48 -23.29 -84.21
C PHE A 21 73.71 -21.88 -83.62
N GLY A 22 74.71 -21.77 -82.73
CA GLY A 22 75.09 -20.53 -82.04
C GLY A 22 74.30 -20.18 -80.76
N ILE A 23 73.31 -20.99 -80.37
CA ILE A 23 72.47 -20.75 -79.18
C ILE A 23 72.67 -21.90 -78.19
N ARG A 24 73.15 -21.59 -76.96
CA ARG A 24 73.47 -22.61 -75.94
C ARG A 24 72.25 -23.14 -75.18
N THR A 25 71.31 -22.26 -74.84
CA THR A 25 70.11 -22.63 -74.07
C THR A 25 68.87 -22.42 -74.94
N LEU A 26 68.36 -21.19 -75.01
CA LEU A 26 67.15 -20.87 -75.75
C LEU A 26 67.07 -19.36 -75.96
N LYS A 27 66.65 -18.93 -77.16
CA LYS A 27 66.41 -17.51 -77.45
C LYS A 27 64.92 -17.25 -77.66
N ILE A 28 64.34 -16.43 -76.79
CA ILE A 28 62.90 -16.08 -76.81
C ILE A 28 62.74 -14.65 -77.33
N THR A 29 62.05 -14.47 -78.46
CA THR A 29 61.88 -13.15 -79.09
C THR A 29 60.54 -13.05 -79.81
N LYS A 30 60.00 -11.83 -80.00
CA LYS A 30 58.77 -11.61 -80.79
C LYS A 30 59.01 -11.62 -82.31
N LYS A 31 60.20 -11.15 -82.73
CA LYS A 31 60.61 -11.04 -84.12
C LYS A 31 62.08 -11.43 -84.21
N ALA A 32 62.42 -12.29 -85.16
CA ALA A 32 63.80 -12.71 -85.33
C ALA A 32 64.06 -13.23 -86.75
N ILE A 33 65.31 -13.10 -87.14
CA ILE A 33 65.84 -13.72 -88.35
C ILE A 33 66.34 -15.11 -87.96
N VAL A 34 65.76 -16.15 -88.55
CA VAL A 34 66.15 -17.54 -88.32
C VAL A 34 67.24 -17.91 -89.31
N TYR A 35 68.43 -18.23 -88.79
CA TYR A 35 69.58 -18.62 -89.59
C TYR A 35 69.54 -20.13 -89.93
N PRO A 36 70.18 -20.56 -91.03
CA PRO A 36 70.30 -21.98 -91.34
C PRO A 36 71.01 -22.74 -90.23
N GLY A 37 70.46 -23.90 -89.84
CA GLY A 37 70.91 -24.66 -88.66
C GLY A 37 70.19 -24.31 -87.35
N GLN A 38 69.31 -23.29 -87.35
CA GLN A 38 68.44 -22.98 -86.23
C GLN A 38 67.03 -23.55 -86.44
N LYS A 39 66.48 -24.14 -85.38
CA LYS A 39 65.08 -24.54 -85.28
C LYS A 39 64.29 -23.43 -84.61
N CYS A 40 63.11 -23.15 -85.14
CA CYS A 40 62.22 -22.12 -84.62
C CYS A 40 60.83 -22.69 -84.40
N THR A 41 60.39 -22.69 -83.15
CA THR A 41 59.06 -23.08 -82.71
C THR A 41 58.30 -21.84 -82.23
N VAL A 42 56.99 -21.83 -82.46
CA VAL A 42 56.10 -20.77 -81.98
C VAL A 42 55.44 -21.31 -80.71
N VAL A 43 55.51 -20.54 -79.62
CA VAL A 43 54.90 -20.89 -78.34
C VAL A 43 53.84 -19.86 -78.00
N ASP A 44 52.63 -20.31 -77.69
CA ASP A 44 51.57 -19.45 -77.16
C ASP A 44 51.72 -19.28 -75.63
N ILE A 45 51.53 -18.05 -75.17
CA ILE A 45 51.62 -17.64 -73.76
C ILE A 45 50.23 -17.51 -73.12
N SER A 46 49.17 -17.86 -73.85
CA SER A 46 47.82 -17.87 -73.30
C SER A 46 47.71 -18.77 -72.05
N ALA A 47 47.00 -18.27 -71.04
CA ALA A 47 46.69 -19.05 -69.86
C ALA A 47 45.68 -20.16 -70.23
N ASN A 48 45.98 -21.38 -69.81
CA ASN A 48 45.16 -22.55 -70.08
C ASN A 48 44.32 -22.90 -68.86
N LYS A 49 43.07 -23.28 -69.12
CA LYS A 49 42.15 -23.78 -68.10
C LYS A 49 42.34 -25.29 -67.97
N TYR A 50 42.68 -25.72 -66.75
CA TYR A 50 42.83 -27.11 -66.36
C TYR A 50 41.68 -27.48 -65.42
N SER A 51 40.83 -28.41 -65.84
CA SER A 51 39.70 -28.89 -65.05
C SER A 51 39.88 -30.37 -64.79
N PHE A 52 39.92 -30.76 -63.52
CA PHE A 52 40.14 -32.13 -63.10
C PHE A 52 39.10 -32.55 -62.07
N GLU A 53 38.70 -33.81 -62.15
CA GLU A 53 37.93 -34.51 -61.13
C GLU A 53 38.88 -35.53 -60.52
N ILE A 54 39.31 -35.28 -59.30
CA ILE A 54 40.38 -36.06 -58.65
C ILE A 54 39.75 -36.92 -57.56
N GLU A 55 39.91 -38.24 -57.70
CA GLU A 55 39.52 -39.21 -56.68
C GLU A 55 40.55 -39.23 -55.54
N VAL A 56 40.08 -38.95 -54.33
CA VAL A 56 40.90 -38.89 -53.12
C VAL A 56 40.23 -39.64 -51.97
N MET A 57 41.00 -39.86 -50.90
CA MET A 57 40.57 -40.60 -49.72
C MET A 57 40.90 -39.79 -48.46
N SER A 58 39.91 -39.60 -47.58
CA SER A 58 40.10 -38.91 -46.30
C SER A 58 40.85 -39.77 -45.28
N LYS A 59 41.17 -39.19 -44.13
CA LYS A 59 41.71 -39.89 -42.95
C LYS A 59 40.86 -41.09 -42.50
N GLU A 60 39.55 -41.03 -42.74
CA GLU A 60 38.57 -42.06 -42.37
C GLU A 60 38.37 -43.12 -43.44
N LEU A 61 39.22 -43.11 -44.48
CA LEU A 61 39.16 -44.03 -45.63
C LEU A 61 37.89 -43.88 -46.49
N LEU A 62 37.20 -42.74 -46.37
CA LEU A 62 36.06 -42.41 -47.24
C LEU A 62 36.59 -41.91 -48.59
N THR A 63 36.11 -42.51 -49.67
CA THR A 63 36.49 -42.16 -51.04
C THR A 63 35.50 -41.18 -51.67
N PHE A 64 36.02 -40.10 -52.24
CA PHE A 64 35.20 -39.06 -52.87
C PHE A 64 36.00 -38.34 -53.95
N THR A 65 35.28 -37.59 -54.79
CA THR A 65 35.84 -36.85 -55.92
C THR A 65 35.82 -35.36 -55.64
N ILE A 66 36.96 -34.70 -55.72
CA ILE A 66 37.06 -33.23 -55.63
C ILE A 66 37.21 -32.67 -57.05
N PRO A 67 36.27 -31.84 -57.53
CA PRO A 67 36.43 -31.11 -58.77
C PRO A 67 37.28 -29.86 -58.54
N VAL A 68 38.40 -29.75 -59.24
CA VAL A 68 39.30 -28.61 -59.16
C VAL A 68 39.53 -27.99 -60.53
N VAL A 69 39.49 -26.67 -60.59
CA VAL A 69 39.69 -25.87 -61.79
C VAL A 69 40.83 -24.88 -61.55
N PHE A 70 41.92 -25.02 -62.29
CA PHE A 70 43.05 -24.12 -62.26
C PHE A 70 43.18 -23.37 -63.58
N ILE A 71 43.55 -22.10 -63.50
CA ILE A 71 43.96 -21.29 -64.65
C ILE A 71 45.46 -21.03 -64.48
N LEU A 72 46.25 -21.75 -65.28
CA LEU A 72 47.72 -21.68 -65.25
C LEU A 72 48.20 -21.05 -66.55
N GLY A 73 49.24 -20.23 -66.46
CA GLY A 73 49.95 -19.75 -67.64
C GLY A 73 51.44 -19.57 -67.34
N PRO A 74 52.26 -19.35 -68.36
CA PRO A 74 53.68 -19.15 -68.15
C PRO A 74 53.95 -17.76 -67.58
N SER A 75 54.96 -17.68 -66.72
CA SER A 75 55.49 -16.40 -66.29
C SER A 75 56.16 -15.65 -67.44
N LEU A 76 56.00 -14.33 -67.47
CA LEU A 76 56.66 -13.45 -68.44
C LEU A 76 58.10 -13.08 -68.03
N GLU A 77 58.54 -13.51 -66.84
CA GLU A 77 59.91 -13.32 -66.38
C GLU A 77 60.89 -14.17 -67.19
N SER A 78 62.05 -13.62 -67.57
CA SER A 78 62.89 -14.25 -68.60
C SER A 78 63.41 -15.64 -68.21
N GLU A 79 63.68 -15.86 -66.92
CA GLU A 79 64.19 -17.15 -66.45
C GLU A 79 63.09 -18.21 -66.41
N GLN A 80 61.94 -17.87 -65.81
CA GLN A 80 60.79 -18.76 -65.70
C GLN A 80 60.21 -19.10 -67.09
N LEU A 81 60.13 -18.12 -67.99
CA LEU A 81 59.69 -18.33 -69.37
C LEU A 81 60.63 -19.28 -70.13
N SER A 82 61.94 -19.20 -69.89
CA SER A 82 62.90 -20.14 -70.46
C SER A 82 62.67 -21.57 -69.99
N ARG A 83 62.39 -21.78 -68.70
CA ARG A 83 62.08 -23.11 -68.14
C ARG A 83 60.80 -23.69 -68.74
N TYR A 84 59.75 -22.88 -68.87
CA TYR A 84 58.51 -23.27 -69.52
C TYR A 84 58.70 -23.65 -71.00
N CYS A 85 59.44 -22.83 -71.76
CA CYS A 85 59.74 -23.12 -73.16
C CYS A 85 60.60 -24.39 -73.33
N GLN A 86 61.54 -24.64 -72.41
CA GLN A 86 62.33 -25.88 -72.40
C GLN A 86 61.44 -27.10 -72.17
N LEU A 87 60.51 -27.02 -71.22
CA LEU A 87 59.54 -28.08 -70.93
C LEU A 87 58.69 -28.41 -72.18
N LEU A 88 58.14 -27.38 -72.83
CA LEU A 88 57.36 -27.53 -74.07
C LEU A 88 58.16 -28.20 -75.18
N LEU A 89 59.41 -27.78 -75.41
CA LEU A 89 60.27 -28.37 -76.43
C LEU A 89 60.60 -29.84 -76.18
N ILE A 90 60.77 -30.24 -74.91
CA ILE A 90 60.98 -31.64 -74.52
C ILE A 90 59.73 -32.47 -74.82
N SER A 91 58.54 -31.90 -74.58
CA SER A 91 57.25 -32.58 -74.82
C SER A 91 56.94 -32.79 -76.30
N ASP A 92 57.38 -31.89 -77.19
CA ASP A 92 57.14 -31.97 -78.65
C ASP A 92 57.92 -33.14 -79.31
N GLY A 93 59.04 -33.55 -78.71
CA GLY A 93 59.89 -34.63 -79.23
C GLY A 93 59.49 -36.05 -78.81
N ARG A 94 58.70 -36.22 -77.73
CA ARG A 94 58.32 -37.54 -77.19
C ARG A 94 56.80 -37.60 -77.00
N LYS A 95 56.11 -38.41 -77.81
CA LYS A 95 54.65 -38.62 -77.82
C LYS A 95 54.02 -39.18 -76.51
N LYS A 96 54.60 -39.02 -75.31
CA LYS A 96 54.10 -39.67 -74.09
C LYS A 96 54.01 -38.82 -72.81
N HIS A 97 54.53 -37.59 -72.74
CA HIS A 97 54.27 -36.72 -71.58
C HIS A 97 53.78 -35.35 -72.04
N ASN A 98 52.50 -35.10 -71.78
CA ASN A 98 51.87 -33.81 -72.01
C ASN A 98 51.96 -32.98 -70.72
N ILE A 99 52.08 -31.66 -70.85
CA ILE A 99 52.03 -30.74 -69.69
C ILE A 99 50.76 -31.00 -68.87
N TYR A 100 49.65 -31.31 -69.54
CA TYR A 100 48.39 -31.67 -68.89
C TYR A 100 48.51 -32.85 -67.92
N SER A 101 49.25 -33.91 -68.26
CA SER A 101 49.40 -35.06 -67.36
C SER A 101 50.33 -34.74 -66.21
N THR A 102 51.41 -34.00 -66.47
CA THR A 102 52.38 -33.57 -65.44
C THR A 102 51.71 -32.66 -64.40
N VAL A 103 50.90 -31.70 -64.86
CA VAL A 103 50.12 -30.81 -64.00
C VAL A 103 49.07 -31.61 -63.22
N ARG A 104 48.38 -32.56 -63.86
CA ARG A 104 47.41 -33.44 -63.19
C ARG A 104 48.06 -34.27 -62.08
N GLU A 105 49.18 -34.92 -62.38
CA GLU A 105 49.93 -35.77 -61.44
C GLU A 105 50.43 -34.97 -60.23
N ALA A 106 50.94 -33.75 -60.45
CA ALA A 106 51.37 -32.87 -59.37
C ALA A 106 50.21 -32.46 -58.44
N ILE A 107 49.07 -32.04 -59.02
CA ILE A 107 47.89 -31.65 -58.24
C ILE A 107 47.31 -32.86 -57.50
N GLU A 108 47.19 -34.01 -58.17
CA GLU A 108 46.67 -35.23 -57.56
C GLU A 108 47.55 -35.69 -56.39
N GLY A 109 48.88 -35.65 -56.55
CA GLY A 109 49.82 -36.00 -55.49
C GLY A 109 49.71 -35.08 -54.27
N ALA A 110 49.68 -33.76 -54.49
CA ALA A 110 49.55 -32.77 -53.41
C ALA A 110 48.19 -32.91 -52.70
N LEU A 111 47.10 -32.95 -53.46
CA LEU A 111 45.75 -33.05 -52.92
C LEU A 111 45.54 -34.34 -52.13
N ARG A 112 46.04 -35.47 -52.63
CA ARG A 112 45.98 -36.77 -51.92
C ARG A 112 46.70 -36.72 -50.58
N THR A 113 47.85 -36.06 -50.54
CA THR A 113 48.65 -35.93 -49.30
C THR A 113 47.91 -35.10 -48.26
N ILE A 114 47.33 -33.96 -48.67
CA ILE A 114 46.61 -33.05 -47.77
C ILE A 114 45.29 -33.68 -47.29
N VAL A 115 44.50 -34.23 -48.21
CA VAL A 115 43.18 -34.81 -47.91
C VAL A 115 43.27 -36.03 -47.00
N ALA A 116 44.32 -36.84 -47.15
CA ALA A 116 44.55 -38.01 -46.28
C ALA A 116 44.75 -37.65 -44.80
N VAL A 117 45.13 -36.41 -44.48
CA VAL A 117 45.34 -35.94 -43.10
C VAL A 117 44.04 -35.53 -42.42
N PHE A 118 43.04 -35.10 -43.20
CA PHE A 118 41.80 -34.51 -42.68
C PHE A 118 40.62 -35.48 -42.75
N THR A 119 39.63 -35.28 -41.88
CA THR A 119 38.33 -35.96 -41.98
C THR A 119 37.48 -35.32 -43.08
N LEU A 120 36.49 -36.06 -43.60
CA LEU A 120 35.64 -35.57 -44.68
C LEU A 120 34.83 -34.34 -44.25
N GLU A 121 34.35 -34.33 -43.01
CA GLU A 121 33.61 -33.22 -42.42
C GLU A 121 34.45 -31.94 -42.40
N TYR A 122 35.71 -32.06 -41.97
CA TYR A 122 36.61 -30.91 -41.93
C TYR A 122 36.87 -30.34 -43.32
N ILE A 123 37.01 -31.20 -44.34
CA ILE A 123 37.22 -30.78 -45.73
C ILE A 123 35.99 -30.03 -46.28
N ILE A 124 34.78 -30.49 -45.95
CA ILE A 124 33.54 -29.85 -46.39
C ILE A 124 33.37 -28.48 -45.71
N GLU A 125 33.65 -28.38 -44.41
CA GLU A 125 33.47 -27.15 -43.65
C GLU A 125 34.58 -26.11 -43.91
N ASN A 126 35.83 -26.55 -43.98
CA ASN A 126 37.02 -25.70 -44.10
C ASN A 126 37.71 -25.86 -45.46
N LEU A 127 36.92 -25.91 -46.54
CA LEU A 127 37.43 -26.04 -47.91
C LEU A 127 38.43 -24.94 -48.30
N ASN A 128 38.30 -23.75 -47.70
CA ASN A 128 39.23 -22.63 -47.90
C ASN A 128 40.63 -22.92 -47.38
N ASP A 129 40.76 -23.65 -46.27
CA ASP A 129 42.06 -23.93 -45.64
C ASP A 129 42.79 -25.02 -46.42
N VAL A 130 42.06 -26.06 -46.84
CA VAL A 130 42.58 -27.09 -47.75
C VAL A 130 43.07 -26.45 -49.06
N ARG A 131 42.32 -25.47 -49.60
CA ARG A 131 42.76 -24.74 -50.80
C ARG A 131 44.08 -24.01 -50.56
N LYS A 132 44.23 -23.29 -49.44
CA LYS A 132 45.47 -22.55 -49.13
C LYS A 132 46.66 -23.49 -49.02
N LEU A 133 46.52 -24.57 -48.25
CA LEU A 133 47.58 -25.59 -48.11
C LEU A 133 48.00 -26.17 -49.45
N LEU A 134 47.02 -26.46 -50.33
CA LEU A 134 47.29 -26.97 -51.66
C LEU A 134 48.02 -25.94 -52.55
N LEU A 135 47.69 -24.65 -52.41
CA LEU A 135 48.36 -23.59 -53.16
C LEU A 135 49.81 -23.40 -52.71
N ASP A 136 50.06 -23.44 -51.41
CA ASP A 136 51.39 -23.28 -50.83
C ASP A 136 52.33 -24.42 -51.29
N ASP A 137 51.85 -25.67 -51.29
CA ASP A 137 52.61 -26.83 -51.77
C ASP A 137 52.88 -26.78 -53.29
N LEU A 138 51.92 -26.30 -54.07
CA LEU A 138 52.04 -26.27 -55.53
C LEU A 138 52.82 -25.07 -56.05
N GLU A 139 52.87 -23.95 -55.33
CA GLU A 139 53.60 -22.75 -55.74
C GLU A 139 55.10 -23.04 -55.94
N ALA A 140 55.71 -23.75 -54.99
CA ALA A 140 57.12 -24.17 -55.10
C ALA A 140 57.35 -25.05 -56.34
N THR A 141 56.42 -25.95 -56.62
CA THR A 141 56.49 -26.88 -57.76
C THR A 141 56.32 -26.16 -59.09
N TRP A 142 55.35 -25.26 -59.21
CA TRP A 142 55.05 -24.53 -60.46
C TRP A 142 56.11 -23.50 -60.81
N ASN A 143 56.71 -22.83 -59.82
CA ASN A 143 57.85 -21.93 -60.02
C ASN A 143 59.04 -22.66 -60.65
N SER A 144 59.25 -23.95 -60.34
CA SER A 144 60.27 -24.77 -61.00
C SER A 144 59.99 -25.00 -62.49
N PHE A 145 58.72 -25.11 -62.86
CA PHE A 145 58.25 -25.29 -64.25
C PHE A 145 58.07 -23.97 -65.02
N GLY A 146 58.21 -22.82 -64.34
CA GLY A 146 57.97 -21.50 -64.93
C GLY A 146 56.49 -21.19 -65.16
N LEU A 147 55.60 -21.86 -64.42
CA LEU A 147 54.16 -21.67 -64.44
C LEU A 147 53.73 -20.78 -63.28
N ILE A 148 52.77 -19.89 -63.54
CA ILE A 148 52.11 -19.07 -62.54
C ILE A 148 50.63 -19.45 -62.48
N LEU A 149 50.11 -19.48 -61.26
CA LEU A 149 48.69 -19.60 -61.01
C LEU A 149 48.00 -18.24 -61.10
N TYR A 150 47.00 -18.13 -61.97
CA TYR A 150 46.11 -16.97 -62.03
C TYR A 150 44.89 -17.13 -61.14
N SER A 151 44.32 -18.34 -61.10
CA SER A 151 43.12 -18.64 -60.30
C SER A 151 43.01 -20.13 -60.03
N ALA A 152 42.67 -20.47 -58.79
CA ALA A 152 42.33 -21.81 -58.36
C ALA A 152 40.94 -21.81 -57.76
N ASN A 153 40.06 -22.65 -58.31
CA ASN A 153 38.73 -22.87 -57.79
C ASN A 153 38.55 -24.35 -57.46
N MET A 154 38.03 -24.63 -56.28
CA MET A 154 37.75 -25.97 -55.80
C MET A 154 36.27 -26.04 -55.45
N LYS A 155 35.55 -26.99 -56.04
CA LYS A 155 34.15 -27.22 -55.75
C LYS A 155 34.02 -28.15 -54.53
N THR A 156 32.81 -28.23 -53.99
CA THR A 156 32.48 -29.18 -52.92
C THR A 156 32.76 -30.61 -53.39
N PRO A 157 33.24 -31.48 -52.48
CA PRO A 157 33.46 -32.89 -52.80
C PRO A 157 32.14 -33.57 -53.19
N ILE A 158 32.23 -34.53 -54.09
CA ILE A 158 31.11 -35.32 -54.62
C ILE A 158 31.39 -36.79 -54.30
N ASP A 159 30.37 -37.54 -53.89
CA ASP A 159 30.52 -38.97 -53.65
C ASP A 159 30.91 -39.71 -54.94
N LYS A 160 31.64 -40.82 -54.78
CA LYS A 160 31.89 -41.75 -55.88
C LYS A 160 30.59 -42.45 -56.27
N GLN A 161 30.48 -42.88 -57.53
CA GLN A 161 29.34 -43.67 -57.98
C GLN A 161 29.16 -44.94 -57.12
N GLY A 162 28.05 -44.99 -56.38
CA GLY A 162 27.70 -46.10 -55.49
C GLY A 162 27.71 -45.73 -54.00
N ASP A 163 28.39 -44.65 -53.62
CA ASP A 163 28.42 -44.12 -52.27
C ASP A 163 27.47 -42.92 -52.15
N ASP A 164 26.83 -42.75 -50.98
CA ASP A 164 25.85 -41.69 -50.72
C ASP A 164 26.15 -40.95 -49.40
N TYR A 165 27.40 -41.01 -48.93
CA TYR A 165 27.78 -40.49 -47.61
C TYR A 165 27.64 -38.97 -47.52
N ILE A 166 28.14 -38.21 -48.50
CA ILE A 166 28.08 -36.74 -48.47
C ILE A 166 26.64 -36.26 -48.57
N SER A 167 25.80 -36.96 -49.34
CA SER A 167 24.37 -36.64 -49.43
C SER A 167 23.64 -36.93 -48.11
N MET A 168 23.89 -38.08 -47.47
CA MET A 168 23.34 -38.43 -46.16
C MET A 168 23.87 -37.49 -45.07
N PHE A 169 25.14 -37.12 -45.12
CA PHE A 169 25.78 -36.18 -44.22
C PHE A 169 25.14 -34.79 -44.31
N SER A 170 24.96 -34.28 -45.53
CA SER A 170 24.27 -33.02 -45.79
C SER A 170 22.84 -33.04 -45.25
N ARG A 171 22.11 -34.14 -45.47
CA ARG A 171 20.75 -34.33 -44.94
C ARG A 171 20.74 -34.41 -43.41
N LYS A 172 21.71 -35.08 -42.80
CA LYS A 172 21.83 -35.19 -41.34
C LYS A 172 22.14 -33.82 -40.72
N LYS A 173 23.05 -33.06 -41.30
CA LYS A 173 23.37 -31.69 -40.86
C LYS A 173 22.15 -30.78 -40.90
N HIS A 174 21.40 -30.79 -42.00
CA HIS A 174 20.13 -30.05 -42.08
C HIS A 174 19.07 -30.52 -41.08
N GLN A 175 19.00 -31.82 -40.78
CA GLN A 175 18.10 -32.31 -39.73
C GLN A 175 18.51 -31.79 -38.36
N VAL A 176 19.80 -31.88 -38.01
CA VAL A 176 20.32 -31.37 -36.73
C VAL A 176 20.06 -29.86 -36.59
N GLU A 177 20.25 -29.09 -37.65
CA GLU A 177 19.96 -27.66 -37.67
C GLU A 177 18.46 -27.38 -37.49
N ARG A 178 17.58 -28.16 -38.13
CA ARG A 178 16.13 -28.08 -37.90
C ARG A 178 15.76 -28.40 -36.45
N TYR A 179 16.38 -29.41 -35.84
CA TYR A 179 16.16 -29.74 -34.43
C TYR A 179 16.61 -28.59 -33.52
N HIS A 180 17.79 -28.00 -33.78
CA HIS A 180 18.26 -26.85 -33.01
C HIS A 180 17.32 -25.64 -33.14
N ASN A 181 16.81 -25.38 -34.33
CA ASN A 181 15.87 -24.28 -34.55
C ASN A 181 14.55 -24.53 -33.80
N LYS A 182 14.03 -25.76 -33.82
CA LYS A 182 12.84 -26.15 -33.05
C LYS A 182 13.05 -26.03 -31.54
N VAL A 183 14.21 -26.45 -31.03
CA VAL A 183 14.53 -26.32 -29.60
C VAL A 183 14.57 -24.85 -29.20
N LYS A 184 15.22 -24.00 -29.99
CA LYS A 184 15.23 -22.55 -29.76
C LYS A 184 13.83 -21.92 -29.80
N GLU A 185 12.98 -22.38 -30.71
CA GLU A 185 11.58 -21.95 -30.80
C GLU A 185 10.80 -22.34 -29.55
N ILE A 186 10.93 -23.59 -29.09
CA ILE A 186 10.30 -24.07 -27.85
C ILE A 186 10.80 -23.30 -26.63
N ASP A 187 12.11 -23.06 -26.51
CA ASP A 187 12.69 -22.30 -25.40
C ASP A 187 12.14 -20.86 -25.36
N LEU A 188 12.00 -20.23 -26.54
CA LEU A 188 11.44 -18.89 -26.67
C LEU A 188 9.94 -18.86 -26.33
N GLU A 189 9.18 -19.87 -26.75
CA GLU A 189 7.77 -20.03 -26.36
C GLU A 189 7.60 -20.22 -24.85
N LEU A 190 8.46 -21.01 -24.21
CA LEU A 190 8.44 -21.22 -22.76
C LEU A 190 8.68 -19.90 -22.01
N GLN A 191 9.68 -19.12 -22.43
CA GLN A 191 9.95 -17.80 -21.85
C GLN A 191 8.78 -16.84 -21.98
N LEU A 192 8.09 -16.85 -23.13
CA LEU A 192 6.90 -16.03 -23.34
C LEU A 192 5.76 -16.45 -22.40
N LYS A 193 5.49 -17.75 -22.27
CA LYS A 193 4.46 -18.26 -21.35
C LYS A 193 4.76 -17.95 -19.90
N GLU A 194 6.02 -18.04 -19.47
CA GLU A 194 6.43 -17.64 -18.12
C GLU A 194 6.21 -16.16 -17.87
N HIS A 195 6.56 -15.31 -18.84
CA HIS A 195 6.32 -13.88 -18.75
C HIS A 195 4.82 -13.54 -18.72
N GLU A 196 4.01 -14.17 -19.58
CA GLU A 196 2.55 -14.01 -19.59
C GLU A 196 1.91 -14.47 -18.27
N ALA A 197 2.36 -15.59 -17.70
CA ALA A 197 1.90 -16.04 -16.39
C ALA A 197 2.30 -15.05 -15.29
N GLY A 198 3.50 -14.46 -15.38
CA GLY A 198 3.98 -13.41 -14.48
C GLY A 198 3.11 -12.16 -14.53
N THR A 199 2.78 -11.65 -15.73
CA THR A 199 1.95 -10.46 -15.89
C THR A 199 0.51 -10.69 -15.41
N GLN A 200 -0.05 -11.88 -15.64
CA GLN A 200 -1.38 -12.24 -15.12
C GLN A 200 -1.43 -12.25 -13.58
N ARG A 201 -0.38 -12.77 -12.92
CA ARG A 201 -0.29 -12.73 -11.45
C ARG A 201 -0.25 -11.29 -10.92
N ILE A 202 0.60 -10.45 -11.51
CA ILE A 202 0.69 -9.03 -11.12
C ILE A 202 -0.66 -8.33 -11.31
N LEU A 203 -1.37 -8.61 -12.41
CA LEU A 203 -2.69 -8.02 -12.67
C LEU A 203 -3.73 -8.48 -11.63
N ALA A 204 -3.75 -9.77 -11.28
CA ALA A 204 -4.62 -10.28 -10.23
C ALA A 204 -4.31 -9.64 -8.87
N ASP A 205 -3.03 -9.47 -8.52
CA ASP A 205 -2.62 -8.80 -7.28
C ASP A 205 -3.05 -7.32 -7.25
N ILE A 206 -2.95 -6.61 -8.38
CA ILE A 206 -3.42 -5.23 -8.51
C ILE A 206 -4.94 -5.16 -8.34
N GLN A 207 -5.70 -6.08 -8.94
CA GLN A 207 -7.16 -6.14 -8.80
C GLN A 207 -7.56 -6.41 -7.35
N ASN A 208 -6.97 -7.42 -6.71
CA ASN A 208 -7.21 -7.73 -5.30
C ASN A 208 -6.88 -6.53 -4.38
N ALA A 209 -5.76 -5.84 -4.64
CA ALA A 209 -5.39 -4.65 -3.89
C ALA A 209 -6.34 -3.48 -4.12
N ALA A 210 -6.87 -3.32 -5.33
CA ALA A 210 -7.88 -2.30 -5.65
C ALA A 210 -9.20 -2.59 -4.93
N GLU A 211 -9.68 -3.84 -4.95
CA GLU A 211 -10.89 -4.28 -4.23
C GLU A 211 -10.76 -4.07 -2.71
N LEU A 212 -9.61 -4.44 -2.12
CA LEU A 212 -9.34 -4.20 -0.71
C LEU A 212 -9.37 -2.71 -0.35
N ARG A 213 -8.81 -1.85 -1.21
CA ARG A 213 -8.87 -0.39 -1.03
C ARG A 213 -10.29 0.17 -1.11
N GLU A 214 -11.12 -0.35 -2.02
CA GLU A 214 -12.53 0.04 -2.10
C GLU A 214 -13.32 -0.37 -0.85
N ILE A 215 -13.11 -1.61 -0.38
CA ILE A 215 -13.70 -2.09 0.88
C ILE A 215 -13.24 -1.21 2.04
N GLU A 216 -11.94 -0.93 2.17
CA GLU A 216 -11.40 -0.08 3.23
C GLU A 216 -12.03 1.32 3.20
N ASN A 217 -12.08 1.96 2.02
CA ASN A 217 -12.71 3.28 1.85
C ASN A 217 -14.20 3.27 2.23
N SER A 218 -14.94 2.23 1.85
CA SER A 218 -16.35 2.07 2.20
C SER A 218 -16.56 1.89 3.72
N THR A 219 -15.68 1.13 4.37
CA THR A 219 -15.73 0.93 5.82
C THR A 219 -15.35 2.20 6.58
N LEU A 220 -14.36 2.95 6.10
CA LEU A 220 -13.97 4.25 6.66
C LEU A 220 -15.08 5.28 6.55
N THR A 221 -15.75 5.39 5.41
CA THR A 221 -16.91 6.28 5.24
C THR A 221 -18.06 5.88 6.15
N ARG A 222 -18.35 4.57 6.27
CA ARG A 222 -19.35 4.06 7.22
C ARG A 222 -18.99 4.37 8.67
N ARG A 223 -17.74 4.17 9.08
CA ARG A 223 -17.25 4.50 10.43
C ARG A 223 -17.39 5.99 10.73
N LYS A 224 -17.00 6.85 9.78
CA LYS A 224 -17.17 8.31 9.90
C LYS A 224 -18.63 8.70 10.07
N ARG A 225 -19.54 8.10 9.29
CA ARG A 225 -20.99 8.35 9.43
C ARG A 225 -21.51 7.96 10.81
N ILE A 226 -21.19 6.76 11.28
CA ILE A 226 -21.58 6.29 12.63
C ILE A 226 -21.03 7.21 13.72
N GLN A 227 -19.77 7.66 13.61
CA GLN A 227 -19.18 8.59 14.57
C GLN A 227 -19.90 9.95 14.57
N LEU A 228 -20.25 10.47 13.39
CA LEU A 228 -21.01 11.72 13.29
C LEU A 228 -22.39 11.57 13.93
N ASP A 229 -23.12 10.50 13.61
CA ASP A 229 -24.44 10.23 14.19
C ASP A 229 -24.36 10.13 15.72
N LEU A 230 -23.39 9.37 16.24
CA LEU A 230 -23.17 9.21 17.68
C LEU A 230 -22.79 10.53 18.36
N ASN A 231 -21.96 11.37 17.72
CA ASN A 231 -21.65 12.71 18.22
C ASN A 231 -22.89 13.60 18.25
N THR A 232 -23.72 13.58 17.21
CA THR A 232 -24.96 14.37 17.19
C THR A 232 -25.95 13.93 18.26
N ASP A 233 -26.06 12.63 18.53
CA ASP A 233 -26.94 12.11 19.57
C ASP A 233 -26.42 12.40 20.98
N MET A 234 -25.10 12.32 21.19
CA MET A 234 -24.47 12.77 22.44
C MET A 234 -24.71 14.25 22.70
N GLU A 235 -24.63 15.08 21.65
CA GLU A 235 -24.87 16.52 21.77
C GLU A 235 -26.34 16.84 22.05
N LYS A 236 -27.29 16.17 21.37
CA LYS A 236 -28.72 16.28 21.70
C LYS A 236 -28.99 15.92 23.16
N LYS A 237 -28.45 14.78 23.63
CA LYS A 237 -28.60 14.36 25.04
C LYS A 237 -27.97 15.34 26.02
N ARG A 238 -26.82 15.94 25.67
CA ARG A 238 -26.22 17.02 26.47
C ARG A 238 -27.16 18.21 26.58
N LEU A 239 -27.69 18.69 25.47
CA LEU A 239 -28.60 19.83 25.43
C LEU A 239 -29.94 19.56 26.14
N GLU A 240 -30.48 18.34 26.01
CA GLU A 240 -31.63 17.89 26.78
C GLU A 240 -31.35 17.85 28.29
N ASN A 241 -30.18 17.36 28.70
CA ASN A 241 -29.80 17.35 30.11
C ASN A 241 -29.57 18.77 30.65
N GLU A 242 -28.90 19.64 29.89
CA GLU A 242 -28.71 21.05 30.24
C GLU A 242 -30.04 21.79 30.36
N SER A 243 -30.97 21.58 29.42
CA SER A 243 -32.31 22.18 29.50
C SER A 243 -33.08 21.69 30.73
N LYS A 244 -33.04 20.39 31.06
CA LYS A 244 -33.63 19.86 32.30
C LYS A 244 -33.01 20.48 33.56
N VAL A 245 -31.69 20.64 33.59
CA VAL A 245 -30.99 21.30 34.70
C VAL A 245 -31.42 22.77 34.81
N ASN A 246 -31.53 23.48 33.69
CA ASN A 246 -31.95 24.88 33.68
C ASN A 246 -33.42 25.05 34.10
N ILE A 247 -34.31 24.17 33.63
CA ILE A 247 -35.72 24.15 34.06
C ILE A 247 -35.78 23.91 35.57
N ALA A 248 -35.10 22.88 36.09
CA ALA A 248 -35.07 22.61 37.54
C ALA A 248 -34.49 23.78 38.35
N LYS A 249 -33.45 24.45 37.85
CA LYS A 249 -32.92 25.69 38.47
C LYS A 249 -33.99 26.79 38.49
N SER A 250 -34.64 27.05 37.35
CA SER A 250 -35.70 28.07 37.27
C SER A 250 -36.90 27.76 38.16
N GLU A 251 -37.31 26.49 38.26
CA GLU A 251 -38.37 26.05 39.17
C GLU A 251 -37.98 26.24 40.63
N ASN A 252 -36.72 25.96 40.99
CA ASN A 252 -36.21 26.20 42.34
C ASN A 252 -36.14 27.69 42.67
N GLU A 253 -35.69 28.52 41.72
CA GLU A 253 -35.69 29.99 41.86
C GLU A 253 -37.13 30.55 41.99
N MET A 254 -38.08 30.04 41.20
CA MET A 254 -39.51 30.38 41.34
C MET A 254 -40.06 29.97 42.71
N LYS A 255 -39.72 28.78 43.20
CA LYS A 255 -40.13 28.33 44.55
C LYS A 255 -39.52 29.21 45.64
N LEU A 256 -38.23 29.56 45.54
CA LEU A 256 -37.56 30.45 46.49
C LEU A 256 -38.24 31.82 46.51
N THR A 257 -38.48 32.42 45.34
CA THR A 257 -39.16 33.72 45.25
C THR A 257 -40.61 33.68 45.75
N MET A 258 -41.34 32.57 45.55
CA MET A 258 -42.66 32.36 46.14
C MET A 258 -42.60 32.25 47.67
N VAL A 259 -41.65 31.47 48.21
CA VAL A 259 -41.45 31.34 49.66
C VAL A 259 -41.06 32.68 50.28
N ASP A 260 -40.17 33.45 49.63
CA ASP A 260 -39.79 34.80 50.08
C ASP A 260 -40.98 35.76 50.05
N ALA A 261 -41.84 35.68 49.02
CA ALA A 261 -43.06 36.47 48.92
C ALA A 261 -44.09 36.10 50.01
N ASP A 262 -44.28 34.81 50.27
CA ASP A 262 -45.15 34.32 51.35
C ASP A 262 -44.62 34.72 52.73
N PHE A 263 -43.30 34.62 52.95
CA PHE A 263 -42.65 35.08 54.16
C PHE A 263 -42.84 36.60 54.35
N TYR A 264 -42.65 37.39 53.29
CA TYR A 264 -42.89 38.84 53.34
C TYR A 264 -44.35 39.18 53.63
N LYS A 265 -45.30 38.44 53.04
CA LYS A 265 -46.72 38.63 53.32
C LYS A 265 -47.07 38.31 54.78
N ASN A 266 -46.63 37.16 55.27
CA ASN A 266 -46.89 36.72 56.65
C ASN A 266 -46.24 37.67 57.68
N THR A 267 -45.01 38.14 57.44
CA THR A 267 -44.37 39.12 58.33
C THR A 267 -45.16 40.42 58.40
N LYS A 268 -45.67 40.93 57.26
CA LYS A 268 -46.52 42.13 57.24
C LYS A 268 -47.87 41.92 57.92
N GLU A 269 -48.47 40.74 57.81
CA GLU A 269 -49.73 40.41 58.50
C GLU A 269 -49.51 40.36 60.03
N VAL A 270 -48.46 39.67 60.48
CA VAL A 270 -48.10 39.58 61.92
C VAL A 270 -47.74 40.96 62.49
N ASP A 271 -46.98 41.78 61.76
CA ASP A 271 -46.66 43.15 62.17
C ASP A 271 -47.93 44.01 62.30
N ALA A 272 -48.89 43.85 61.39
CA ALA A 272 -50.16 44.56 61.43
C ALA A 272 -51.04 44.12 62.62
N GLU A 273 -51.03 42.83 62.95
CA GLU A 273 -51.71 42.30 64.15
C GLU A 273 -51.07 42.81 65.43
N LEU A 274 -49.74 42.79 65.53
CA LEU A 274 -48.99 43.32 66.66
C LEU A 274 -49.30 44.81 66.88
N TYR A 275 -49.35 45.59 65.80
CA TYR A 275 -49.70 47.01 65.86
C TYR A 275 -51.13 47.25 66.38
N LYS A 276 -52.11 46.43 65.97
CA LYS A 276 -53.49 46.48 66.50
C LYS A 276 -53.53 46.20 67.99
N VAL A 277 -52.83 45.16 68.44
CA VAL A 277 -52.77 44.77 69.86
C VAL A 277 -52.07 45.85 70.69
N GLN A 278 -50.96 46.42 70.21
CA GLN A 278 -50.27 47.53 70.88
C GLN A 278 -51.18 48.74 71.03
N LYS A 279 -51.90 49.14 69.97
CA LYS A 279 -52.83 50.28 70.04
C LYS A 279 -54.02 50.01 70.96
N ALA A 280 -54.54 48.79 71.00
CA ALA A 280 -55.58 48.38 71.95
C ALA A 280 -55.09 48.38 73.41
N ALA A 281 -53.85 47.95 73.65
CA ALA A 281 -53.21 47.98 74.97
C ALA A 281 -52.93 49.42 75.43
N GLU A 282 -52.46 50.28 74.52
CA GLU A 282 -52.23 51.71 74.79
C GLU A 282 -53.54 52.44 75.12
N ALA A 283 -54.62 52.18 74.36
CA ALA A 283 -55.95 52.69 74.67
C ALA A 283 -56.47 52.19 76.04
N SER A 284 -56.13 50.97 76.45
CA SER A 284 -56.49 50.43 77.77
C SER A 284 -55.68 51.08 78.90
N ARG A 285 -54.39 51.38 78.68
CA ARG A 285 -53.58 52.14 79.66
C ARG A 285 -54.11 53.55 79.87
N ILE A 286 -54.46 54.25 78.79
CA ILE A 286 -55.04 55.60 78.89
C ILE A 286 -56.36 55.58 79.68
N LYS A 287 -57.21 54.57 79.47
CA LYS A 287 -58.42 54.38 80.27
C LYS A 287 -58.11 54.16 81.75
N ALA A 288 -57.15 53.29 82.08
CA ALA A 288 -56.75 53.04 83.47
C ALA A 288 -56.15 54.30 84.16
N ASP A 289 -55.30 55.06 83.47
CA ASP A 289 -54.67 56.27 84.01
C ASP A 289 -55.71 57.39 84.27
N SER A 290 -56.73 57.50 83.42
CA SER A 290 -57.85 58.43 83.62
C SER A 290 -58.73 58.07 84.82
N GLN A 291 -58.92 56.77 85.08
CA GLN A 291 -59.63 56.28 86.27
C GLN A 291 -58.80 56.53 87.55
N ALA A 292 -57.50 56.23 87.54
CA ALA A 292 -56.63 56.46 88.69
C ALA A 292 -56.55 57.94 89.09
N SER A 293 -56.48 58.84 88.10
CA SER A 293 -56.47 60.28 88.32
C SER A 293 -57.80 60.80 88.89
N SER A 294 -58.93 60.27 88.41
CA SER A 294 -60.26 60.61 88.95
C SER A 294 -60.42 60.17 90.41
N VAL A 295 -60.01 58.94 90.75
CA VAL A 295 -60.03 58.45 92.13
C VAL A 295 -59.16 59.31 93.05
N LYS A 296 -57.95 59.69 92.59
CA LYS A 296 -57.04 60.54 93.35
C LYS A 296 -57.65 61.91 93.66
N ASN A 297 -58.28 62.55 92.67
CA ASN A 297 -58.93 63.85 92.85
C ASN A 297 -60.11 63.79 93.82
N ILE A 298 -60.91 62.73 93.77
CA ILE A 298 -62.04 62.57 94.68
C ILE A 298 -61.56 62.30 96.11
N LEU A 299 -60.49 61.52 96.31
CA LEU A 299 -59.93 61.26 97.64
C LEU A 299 -59.43 62.55 98.33
N THR A 300 -58.87 63.50 97.57
CA THR A 300 -58.45 64.81 98.09
C THR A 300 -59.61 65.70 98.55
N ILE A 301 -60.80 65.60 97.94
CA ILE A 301 -61.97 66.41 98.30
C ILE A 301 -62.56 65.98 99.66
N PHE A 302 -62.53 64.68 99.96
CA PHE A 302 -63.08 64.13 101.21
C PHE A 302 -62.14 64.25 102.43
N GLY A 303 -61.10 65.10 102.37
CA GLY A 303 -60.25 65.37 103.53
C GLY A 303 -59.54 64.14 104.12
N GLY A 304 -59.31 63.11 103.30
CA GLY A 304 -58.70 61.84 103.76
C GLY A 304 -59.65 60.93 104.54
N ASN A 305 -60.94 61.26 104.64
CA ASN A 305 -61.92 60.45 105.36
C ASN A 305 -62.46 59.32 104.45
N VAL A 306 -61.80 58.16 104.50
CA VAL A 306 -62.10 56.98 103.65
C VAL A 306 -63.54 56.49 103.81
N ASP A 307 -64.14 56.71 104.99
CA ASP A 307 -65.47 56.22 105.33
C ASP A 307 -66.61 56.98 104.61
N GLU A 308 -66.41 58.26 104.26
CA GLU A 308 -67.36 59.06 103.47
C GLU A 308 -67.20 58.83 101.97
N TYR A 309 -65.96 58.65 101.48
CA TYR A 309 -65.72 58.27 100.09
C TYR A 309 -66.32 56.90 99.76
N LEU A 310 -66.20 55.92 100.69
CA LEU A 310 -66.80 54.61 100.52
C LEU A 310 -68.34 54.68 100.48
N LYS A 311 -68.96 55.48 101.35
CA LYS A 311 -70.43 55.71 101.32
C LYS A 311 -70.87 56.36 100.00
N TRP A 312 -70.12 57.34 99.48
CA TRP A 312 -70.42 57.96 98.19
C TRP A 312 -70.24 57.00 97.01
N LYS A 313 -69.13 56.24 96.96
CA LYS A 313 -68.88 55.27 95.89
C LYS A 313 -69.88 54.11 95.91
N MET A 314 -70.29 53.67 97.11
CA MET A 314 -71.39 52.71 97.27
C MET A 314 -72.73 53.25 96.74
N LEU A 315 -72.94 54.57 96.81
CA LEU A 315 -74.11 55.22 96.20
C LEU A 315 -73.96 55.34 94.67
N ASP A 316 -72.79 55.76 94.17
CA ASP A 316 -72.53 55.99 92.73
C ASP A 316 -72.53 54.69 91.91
N GLU A 317 -71.92 53.62 92.44
CA GLU A 317 -71.99 52.27 91.83
C GLU A 317 -73.35 51.58 92.11
N ASN A 318 -74.34 52.30 92.65
CA ASN A 318 -75.69 51.81 92.99
C ASN A 318 -75.64 50.48 93.75
N VAL A 319 -74.68 50.32 94.66
CA VAL A 319 -74.41 49.06 95.36
C VAL A 319 -75.63 48.64 96.18
N HIS A 320 -76.36 49.59 96.79
CA HIS A 320 -77.61 49.29 97.49
C HIS A 320 -78.72 48.75 96.57
N GLU A 321 -78.82 49.25 95.34
CA GLU A 321 -79.79 48.74 94.36
C GLU A 321 -79.38 47.35 93.86
N ASN A 322 -78.09 47.13 93.62
CA ASN A 322 -77.54 45.83 93.23
C ASN A 322 -77.65 44.79 94.36
N ILE A 323 -77.47 45.19 95.63
CA ILE A 323 -77.72 44.34 96.81
C ILE A 323 -79.22 44.05 96.95
N ALA A 324 -80.10 45.03 96.72
CA ALA A 324 -81.55 44.81 96.75
C ALA A 324 -81.99 43.86 95.61
N LYS A 325 -81.45 44.02 94.40
CA LYS A 325 -81.70 43.11 93.27
C LYS A 325 -81.19 41.70 93.55
N THR A 326 -79.98 41.54 94.07
CA THR A 326 -79.43 40.23 94.42
C THR A 326 -80.15 39.59 95.60
N ASN A 327 -80.59 40.35 96.61
CA ASN A 327 -81.45 39.85 97.69
C ASN A 327 -82.86 39.50 97.18
N ALA A 328 -83.41 40.25 96.22
CA ALA A 328 -84.67 39.91 95.56
C ALA A 328 -84.53 38.60 94.76
N ILE A 329 -83.42 38.42 94.05
CA ILE A 329 -83.07 37.17 93.37
C ILE A 329 -82.91 36.02 94.40
N ALA A 330 -82.30 36.27 95.56
CA ALA A 330 -82.13 35.28 96.62
C ALA A 330 -83.44 34.89 97.33
N LEU A 331 -84.42 35.80 97.46
CA LEU A 331 -85.76 35.53 98.02
C LEU A 331 -86.73 34.91 97.01
N GLN A 332 -86.43 34.93 95.71
CA GLN A 332 -87.27 34.37 94.64
C GLN A 332 -87.29 32.83 94.62
N GLY A 333 -86.45 32.16 95.44
CA GLY A 333 -86.28 30.71 95.46
C GLY A 333 -86.90 29.92 96.62
N LEU A 334 -87.49 30.57 97.65
CA LEU A 334 -88.02 29.88 98.83
C LEU A 334 -89.50 29.48 98.68
N LYS A 335 -89.78 28.20 98.43
CA LYS A 335 -91.13 27.59 98.48
C LYS A 335 -91.40 26.98 99.87
N PRO A 336 -92.39 27.45 100.66
CA PRO A 336 -92.75 26.81 101.93
C PRO A 336 -93.67 25.61 101.72
N ASN A 337 -93.45 24.51 102.46
CA ASN A 337 -94.34 23.35 102.50
C ASN A 337 -94.82 23.14 103.94
N ILE A 338 -96.14 23.31 104.15
CA ILE A 338 -96.82 23.22 105.44
C ILE A 338 -97.35 21.79 105.58
N ASN A 339 -97.05 21.10 106.68
CA ASN A 339 -97.78 19.90 107.08
C ASN A 339 -97.99 19.83 108.60
N ILE A 340 -99.19 19.44 109.00
CA ILE A 340 -99.75 19.53 110.35
C ILE A 340 -100.10 18.10 110.81
N TRP A 341 -99.57 17.61 111.95
CA TRP A 341 -100.34 17.10 113.11
C TRP A 341 -99.49 16.41 114.21
N LYS A 342 -99.65 16.98 115.41
CA LYS A 342 -99.74 16.47 116.80
C LYS A 342 -99.18 15.10 117.28
N THR A 343 -98.34 15.23 118.33
CA THR A 343 -98.28 14.55 119.67
C THR A 343 -97.81 13.10 119.83
N SER A 344 -96.67 12.88 120.51
CA SER A 344 -96.61 12.52 121.96
C SER A 344 -95.19 12.27 122.51
N SER A 345 -94.92 12.84 123.70
CA SER A 345 -93.93 12.50 124.76
C SER A 345 -92.41 12.44 124.45
N SER A 346 -91.56 13.37 124.93
CA SER A 346 -91.00 13.54 126.31
C SER A 346 -89.98 12.43 126.70
N PHE A 347 -88.72 12.63 127.13
CA PHE A 347 -88.01 13.76 127.76
C PHE A 347 -86.46 13.47 127.79
N LYS A 348 -85.63 14.53 127.60
CA LYS A 348 -84.25 14.89 128.09
C LYS A 348 -83.10 13.83 128.12
N SER A 349 -81.83 14.11 127.76
CA SER A 349 -80.98 15.31 127.98
C SER A 349 -79.76 15.42 127.01
N GLU A 350 -79.34 16.68 126.74
CA GLU A 350 -78.16 17.29 126.06
C GLU A 350 -76.72 16.76 126.35
N PRO A 351 -75.62 17.36 125.81
CA PRO A 351 -75.27 17.94 124.46
C PRO A 351 -73.87 17.44 123.97
N ASN A 352 -73.24 17.75 122.82
CA ASN A 352 -72.74 19.03 122.22
C ASN A 352 -71.72 18.69 121.08
N SER A 353 -70.97 19.63 120.48
CA SER A 353 -71.15 20.33 119.18
C SER A 353 -69.75 20.72 118.59
N SER A 354 -69.72 21.32 117.37
CA SER A 354 -68.60 21.97 116.59
C SER A 354 -67.81 21.10 115.58
N GLY A 355 -67.35 21.52 114.39
CA GLY A 355 -67.39 22.79 113.64
C GLY A 355 -66.17 22.96 112.68
N VAL A 356 -66.43 23.19 111.37
CA VAL A 356 -65.75 24.07 110.35
C VAL A 356 -64.24 23.94 109.99
N THR A 357 -63.93 24.05 108.68
CA THR A 357 -62.84 24.76 107.95
C THR A 357 -62.19 23.90 106.83
N GLY A 358 -61.86 24.36 105.61
CA GLY A 358 -61.94 25.66 104.95
C GLY A 358 -61.38 25.57 103.50
N LEU A 359 -62.05 26.24 102.55
CA LEU A 359 -61.57 26.59 101.21
C LEU A 359 -60.75 27.88 101.31
N MET A 360 -59.50 27.88 100.85
CA MET A 360 -58.71 28.96 100.23
C MET A 360 -57.23 28.71 100.52
N ASP A 361 -56.46 28.32 99.50
CA ASP A 361 -55.06 28.73 99.45
C ASP A 361 -54.71 29.06 98.00
N MET A 362 -54.36 30.33 97.81
CA MET A 362 -53.92 30.97 96.58
C MET A 362 -52.48 31.43 96.88
N PHE A 363 -51.58 31.32 95.90
CA PHE A 363 -50.24 31.93 95.79
C PHE A 363 -48.97 31.11 96.11
N LEU A 364 -48.15 30.98 95.06
CA LEU A 364 -46.67 31.06 94.98
C LEU A 364 -45.80 29.81 95.25
N GLN A 365 -45.30 29.25 94.14
CA GLN A 365 -43.88 28.87 93.95
C GLN A 365 -43.65 28.60 92.43
N THR A 366 -43.39 29.61 91.59
CA THR A 366 -42.08 30.15 91.17
C THR A 366 -40.90 29.15 91.10
N SER A 367 -40.52 28.85 89.84
CA SER A 367 -39.17 28.88 89.24
C SER A 367 -38.06 27.85 89.58
N ALA A 368 -37.56 27.24 88.49
CA ALA A 368 -36.17 26.81 88.16
C ALA A 368 -35.73 25.42 88.69
N GLN A 369 -34.95 24.53 88.02
CA GLN A 369 -33.90 24.54 86.96
C GLN A 369 -33.93 23.15 86.22
N VAL A 370 -33.74 22.96 84.89
CA VAL A 370 -32.55 22.91 84.00
C VAL A 370 -31.65 21.62 84.09
N ILE A 371 -31.49 20.90 82.94
CA ILE A 371 -30.38 19.97 82.47
C ILE A 371 -30.33 18.55 83.11
N ASP A 372 -30.10 17.39 82.45
CA ASP A 372 -29.69 16.95 81.10
C ASP A 372 -29.91 15.41 80.89
N ARG A 373 -29.82 14.98 79.60
CA ARG A 373 -29.26 13.71 79.02
C ARG A 373 -30.06 12.39 78.87
N ASP A 374 -30.08 11.96 77.59
CA ASP A 374 -29.92 10.61 76.96
C ASP A 374 -30.87 9.46 77.38
N GLY A 375 -31.38 8.55 76.54
CA GLY A 375 -31.35 8.15 75.13
C GLY A 375 -32.47 7.06 75.00
N THR A 376 -33.05 6.67 73.87
CA THR A 376 -32.48 5.99 72.69
C THR A 376 -33.60 5.71 71.67
N LEU A 377 -33.22 5.61 70.39
CA LEU A 377 -34.03 5.33 69.19
C LEU A 377 -34.75 3.96 69.19
N PRO A 378 -35.67 3.74 68.22
CA PRO A 378 -35.69 2.49 67.46
C PRO A 378 -35.39 2.75 65.97
N THR A 379 -34.53 1.90 65.42
CA THR A 379 -34.26 1.76 63.99
C THR A 379 -35.20 0.73 63.38
N GLU A 380 -35.87 1.10 62.27
CA GLU A 380 -36.06 0.26 61.08
C GLU A 380 -35.78 1.11 59.83
#